data_AF-A0A945Z2B4-F1
#
_entry.id   AF-A0A945Z2B4-F1
#
_cell.length_a   1.000
_cell.length_b   1.000
_cell.length_c   1.000
_cell.angle_alpha   90.00
_cell.angle_beta   90.00
_cell.angle_gamma   90.00
#
_symmetry.space_group_name_H-M   'P 1'
#
loop_
_entity.id
_entity.type
_entity.pdbx_description
1 polymer ?
#
loop_
_entity_poly.entity_id
_entity_poly.type
_entity_poly.pdbx_seq_one_letter_code
_entity_poly.pdbx_strand_id
1 'polypeptide(L)'
;GSIGETNDGILAIRKMDGLGGEEIRTVKRLLKAENNDREALYKQLATANKISLSDVGKIKAVFAKTLKAKAKVGHWYQDEKGKWLQIK
;
A
#
# COMPACT_ATOMS: atom_id res chain seq x y z
N GLY A 1 10.54 3.36 9.50
CA GLY A 1 9.63 2.29 9.94
C GLY A 1 9.77 1.06 9.07
N SER A 2 9.32 -0.12 9.53
CA SER A 2 9.47 -1.40 8.83
C SER A 2 8.47 -1.64 7.70
N ILE A 3 7.41 -0.83 7.63
CA ILE A 3 6.34 -0.88 6.63
C ILE A 3 6.35 0.36 5.72
N GLY A 4 5.67 0.28 4.58
CA GLY A 4 5.41 1.42 3.69
C GLY A 4 4.37 1.08 2.62
N GLU A 5 3.94 2.13 1.90
CA GLU A 5 2.98 2.04 0.78
C GLU A 5 3.71 1.75 -0.54
N THR A 6 3.25 0.76 -1.29
CA THR A 6 3.79 0.44 -2.62
C THR A 6 3.27 1.40 -3.69
N ASN A 7 3.84 1.33 -4.89
CA ASN A 7 3.42 2.15 -6.03
C ASN A 7 2.06 1.73 -6.63
N ASP A 8 1.50 0.60 -6.18
CA ASP A 8 0.14 0.13 -6.44
C ASP A 8 -0.80 0.28 -5.22
N GLY A 9 -0.39 1.05 -4.21
CA GLY A 9 -1.29 1.50 -3.14
C GLY A 9 -1.67 0.39 -2.15
N ILE A 10 -0.81 -0.61 -1.97
CA ILE A 10 -0.93 -1.62 -0.92
C ILE A 10 0.20 -1.46 0.10
N LEU A 11 0.00 -1.98 1.30
CA LEU A 11 1.04 -2.00 2.32
C LEU A 11 2.03 -3.14 2.07
N ALA A 12 3.32 -2.87 2.27
CA ALA A 12 4.38 -3.86 2.24
C ALA A 12 5.33 -3.72 3.44
N ILE A 13 5.92 -4.84 3.86
CA ILE A 13 7.07 -4.84 4.77
C ILE A 13 8.30 -4.50 3.92
N ARG A 14 8.97 -3.39 4.22
CA ARG A 14 10.21 -2.98 3.57
C ARG A 14 11.44 -3.68 4.14
N LYS A 15 11.50 -3.78 5.47
CA LYS A 15 12.58 -4.46 6.20
C LYS A 15 12.03 -5.05 7.49
N MET A 16 12.57 -6.18 7.92
CA MET A 16 12.18 -6.84 9.17
C MET A 16 13.13 -6.52 10.33
N ASP A 17 14.25 -5.84 10.05
CA ASP A 17 15.27 -5.52 11.04
C ASP A 17 14.66 -4.71 12.21
N GLY A 18 14.86 -5.22 13.42
CA GLY A 18 14.36 -4.62 14.65
C GLY A 18 12.94 -5.03 15.04
N LEU A 19 12.30 -5.98 14.34
CA LEU A 19 11.05 -6.60 14.77
C LEU A 19 11.29 -7.98 15.41
N GLY A 20 10.70 -8.21 16.57
CA GLY A 20 10.63 -9.54 17.18
C GLY A 20 9.71 -10.49 16.40
N GLY A 21 9.85 -11.80 16.60
CA GLY A 21 9.08 -12.81 15.87
C GLY A 21 7.55 -12.66 16.02
N GLU A 22 7.07 -12.23 17.20
CA GLU A 22 5.65 -11.95 17.43
C GLU A 22 5.18 -10.69 16.70
N GLU A 23 5.97 -9.61 16.73
CA GLU A 23 5.67 -8.37 16.01
C GLU A 23 5.58 -8.63 14.51
N ILE A 24 6.49 -9.45 13.95
CA ILE A 24 6.44 -9.84 12.53
C ILE A 24 5.12 -10.54 12.20
N ARG A 25 4.65 -11.48 13.03
CA ARG A 25 3.37 -12.16 12.83
C ARG A 25 2.21 -11.18 12.88
N THR A 26 2.22 -10.28 13.86
CA THR A 26 1.19 -9.24 14.00
C THR A 26 1.15 -8.31 12.80
N VAL A 27 2.31 -7.79 12.36
CA VAL A 27 2.42 -6.93 11.19
C VAL A 27 1.94 -7.63 9.93
N LYS A 28 2.35 -8.88 9.69
CA LYS A 28 1.89 -9.65 8.51
C LYS A 28 0.37 -9.85 8.51
N ARG A 29 -0.22 -10.13 9.67
CA ARG A 29 -1.68 -10.30 9.80
C ARG A 29 -2.42 -9.01 9.49
N LEU A 30 -1.99 -7.89 10.08
CA LEU A 30 -2.61 -6.58 9.87
C LEU A 30 -2.48 -6.11 8.43
N LEU A 31 -1.29 -6.27 7.83
CA LEU A 31 -1.03 -5.94 6.44
C LEU A 31 -1.93 -6.74 5.50
N LYS A 32 -2.10 -8.05 5.76
CA LYS A 32 -3.00 -8.90 4.97
C LYS A 32 -4.46 -8.42 5.08
N ALA A 33 -4.92 -8.09 6.28
CA ALA A 33 -6.28 -7.59 6.49
C ALA A 33 -6.53 -6.27 5.72
N GLU A 34 -5.68 -5.27 5.94
CA GLU A 34 -5.78 -3.97 5.26
C GLU A 34 -5.69 -4.11 3.73
N ASN A 35 -4.77 -4.93 3.22
CA ASN A 35 -4.63 -5.12 1.78
C ASN A 35 -5.84 -5.84 1.18
N ASN A 36 -6.47 -6.78 1.90
CA ASN A 36 -7.71 -7.40 1.44
C ASN A 36 -8.83 -6.36 1.31
N ASP A 37 -8.96 -5.47 2.30
CA ASP A 37 -9.96 -4.41 2.29
C ASP A 37 -9.72 -3.43 1.14
N ARG A 38 -8.45 -3.07 0.87
CA ARG A 38 -8.07 -2.23 -0.27
C ARG A 38 -8.35 -2.89 -1.61
N GLU A 39 -8.02 -4.16 -1.78
CA GLU A 39 -8.34 -4.91 -3.01
C GLU A 39 -9.85 -4.97 -3.27
N ALA A 40 -10.65 -5.18 -2.22
CA ALA A 40 -12.10 -5.14 -2.31
C ALA A 40 -12.59 -3.73 -2.71
N LEU A 41 -12.08 -2.69 -2.06
CA LEU A 41 -12.40 -1.30 -2.38
C LEU A 41 -12.05 -0.95 -3.84
N TYR A 42 -10.86 -1.33 -4.32
CA TYR A 42 -10.42 -1.04 -5.69
C TYR A 42 -11.32 -1.70 -6.74
N LYS A 43 -11.76 -2.94 -6.50
CA LYS A 43 -12.70 -3.63 -7.37
C LYS A 43 -14.08 -2.97 -7.34
N GLN A 44 -14.57 -2.62 -6.15
CA GLN A 44 -15.85 -1.92 -6.00
C GLN A 44 -15.84 -0.57 -6.73
N LEU A 45 -14.76 0.20 -6.61
CA LEU A 45 -14.59 1.46 -7.33
C LEU A 45 -14.51 1.24 -8.84
N ALA A 46 -13.85 0.18 -9.31
CA ALA A 46 -13.83 -0.15 -10.73
C ALA A 46 -15.25 -0.39 -11.25
N THR A 47 -16.01 -1.26 -10.57
CA THR A 47 -17.41 -1.55 -10.92
C THR A 47 -18.28 -0.30 -10.89
N ALA A 48 -18.22 0.49 -9.82
CA ALA A 48 -19.02 1.71 -9.65
C ALA A 48 -18.73 2.76 -10.73
N ASN A 49 -17.47 2.88 -11.16
CA ASN A 49 -17.04 3.84 -12.18
C ASN A 49 -17.05 3.24 -13.60
N LYS A 50 -17.61 2.04 -13.80
CA LYS A 50 -17.64 1.33 -15.10
C LYS A 50 -16.24 1.16 -15.73
N ILE A 51 -15.22 1.06 -14.89
CA ILE A 51 -13.83 0.75 -15.29
C ILE A 51 -13.72 -0.77 -15.38
N SER A 52 -13.10 -1.27 -16.45
CA SER A 52 -12.83 -2.70 -16.58
C SER A 52 -12.00 -3.22 -15.40
N LEU A 53 -12.27 -4.44 -14.93
CA LEU A 53 -11.44 -5.06 -13.89
C LEU A 53 -9.98 -5.24 -14.34
N SER A 54 -9.73 -5.36 -15.64
CA SER A 54 -8.37 -5.36 -16.21
C SER A 54 -7.63 -4.03 -16.00
N ASP A 55 -8.35 -2.93 -15.77
CA ASP A 55 -7.81 -1.58 -15.56
C ASP A 55 -7.71 -1.19 -14.08
N VAL A 56 -8.00 -2.10 -13.13
CA VAL A 56 -7.89 -1.83 -11.69
C VAL A 56 -6.50 -1.31 -11.29
N GLY A 57 -5.44 -1.71 -12.01
CA GLY A 57 -4.09 -1.18 -11.82
C GLY A 57 -3.99 0.36 -11.92
N LYS A 58 -4.83 1.00 -12.76
CA LYS A 58 -4.90 2.47 -12.86
C LYS A 58 -5.50 3.10 -11.60
N ILE A 59 -6.53 2.47 -11.02
CA ILE A 59 -7.15 2.90 -9.76
C ILE A 59 -6.13 2.80 -8.63
N LYS A 60 -5.44 1.66 -8.53
CA LYS A 60 -4.34 1.43 -7.59
C LYS A 60 -3.28 2.52 -7.64
N ALA A 61 -2.80 2.87 -8.84
CA ALA A 61 -1.80 3.93 -9.01
C ALA A 61 -2.30 5.32 -8.57
N VAL A 62 -3.57 5.66 -8.83
CA VAL A 62 -4.17 6.92 -8.34
C VAL A 62 -4.27 6.93 -6.81
N PHE A 63 -4.64 5.79 -6.20
CA PHE A 63 -4.65 5.65 -4.75
C PHE A 63 -3.26 5.77 -4.15
N ALA A 64 -2.24 5.10 -4.72
CA ALA A 64 -0.86 5.22 -4.27
C ALA A 64 -0.40 6.68 -4.23
N LYS A 65 -0.70 7.45 -5.29
CA LYS A 65 -0.40 8.90 -5.36
C LYS A 65 -1.14 9.68 -4.28
N THR A 66 -2.41 9.36 -4.05
CA THR A 66 -3.25 10.03 -3.03
C THR A 66 -2.79 9.72 -1.60
N LEU A 67 -2.46 8.46 -1.32
CA LEU A 67 -1.93 8.02 -0.03
C LEU A 67 -0.60 8.69 0.26
N LYS A 68 0.31 8.73 -0.72
CA LYS A 68 1.57 9.49 -0.62
C LYS A 68 1.32 10.97 -0.30
N ALA A 69 0.39 11.62 -0.98
CA ALA A 69 0.10 13.04 -0.77
C ALA A 69 -0.46 13.35 0.62
N LYS A 70 -1.17 12.40 1.24
CA LYS A 70 -1.74 12.51 2.59
C LYS A 70 -0.81 11.99 3.68
N ALA A 71 0.28 11.33 3.31
CA ALA A 71 1.19 10.70 4.25
C ALA A 71 1.96 11.75 5.06
N LYS A 72 2.18 11.44 6.34
CA LYS A 72 2.95 12.30 7.25
C LYS A 72 4.45 12.14 7.01
N VAL A 73 5.23 13.14 7.42
CA VAL A 73 6.70 13.07 7.50
C VAL A 73 7.13 11.78 8.20
N GLY A 74 8.14 11.12 7.63
CA GLY A 74 8.66 9.86 8.12
C GLY A 74 7.96 8.61 7.55
N HIS A 75 6.82 8.75 6.87
CA HIS A 75 6.16 7.65 6.18
C HIS A 75 6.97 7.17 4.96
N TRP A 76 6.94 5.87 4.69
CA TRP A 76 7.68 5.25 3.60
C TRP A 76 6.77 4.90 2.43
N TYR A 77 7.22 5.14 1.20
CA TYR A 77 6.48 4.84 -0.01
C TYR A 77 7.41 4.37 -1.14
N GLN A 78 6.91 3.63 -2.12
CA GLN A 78 7.64 3.33 -3.34
C GLN A 78 7.45 4.42 -4.39
N ASP A 79 8.53 4.82 -5.07
CA ASP A 79 8.43 5.55 -6.33
C ASP A 79 7.94 4.66 -7.48
N GLU A 80 7.80 5.24 -8.67
CA GLU A 80 7.32 4.53 -9.86
C GLU A 80 8.21 3.34 -10.25
N LYS A 81 9.49 3.33 -9.85
CA LYS A 81 10.45 2.25 -10.10
C LYS A 81 10.48 1.21 -8.97
N GLY A 82 9.60 1.33 -7.97
CA GLY A 82 9.56 0.44 -6.81
C GLY A 82 10.62 0.76 -5.75
N LYS A 83 11.37 1.86 -5.90
CA LYS A 83 12.38 2.26 -4.92
C LYS A 83 11.71 2.90 -3.71
N TRP A 84 12.09 2.43 -2.53
CA TRP A 84 11.62 2.98 -1.27
C TRP A 84 12.20 4.37 -1.00
N LEU A 85 11.31 5.32 -0.74
CA LEU A 85 11.60 6.69 -0.32
C LEU A 85 10.83 7.00 0.97
N GLN A 86 11.27 8.04 1.66
CA GLN A 86 10.63 8.51 2.89
C GLN A 86 10.15 9.94 2.68
N ILE A 87 8.93 10.24 3.13
CA ILE A 87 8.41 11.62 3.18
C ILE A 87 9.28 12.42 4.14
N LYS A 88 9.77 13.57 3.66
CA LYS A 88 10.59 14.51 4.41
C LYS A 88 9.73 15.64 4.96
#